data_AF-A0A7C1IWP4-F1
#
_entry.id   AF-A0A7C1IWP4-F1
#
_cell.length_a   1.000
_cell.length_b   1.000
_cell.length_c   1.000
_cell.angle_alpha   90.00
_cell.angle_beta   90.00
_cell.angle_gamma   90.00
#
_symmetry.space_group_name_H-M   'P 1'
#
loop_
_entity.id
_entity.type
_entity.pdbx_description
1 polymer ?
#
loop_
_entity_poly.entity_id
_entity_poly.type
_entity_poly.pdbx_seq_one_letter_code
_entity_poly.pdbx_strand_id
1 'polypeptide(L)'
;MTRTIFFRLLLHLPLALIVSCTGLGGEPNIVGQIPSESSNNSEASPDDIGVVMTLGGEVWAQNCTRCHGDMGAGTPDGAPLPDLSAYTDEQILASITNGVHHNGMEVMPAFGGQLATDELEAVRTYAKMMSIAMARGMVNTDTNTASPTQIVQAPASTPEATDDGGEQFGFVAGTVSNGSSGGGLPGNLTVRLHVIKSELIEEVIEGTTDANGAYILLDVPFEDHYQYVVTVGYNGMMFVSEIVPGASVSDPANPSLDMPITIYEITTDPTSVIIDTINAQAFVQDDVLQVVQIVRFTNVSDRVFFQFEGELPETSMFVRVPEGATFFDQVATDYLLSADGTRVYSTMPLMPGRSQTMHIAYMLAYSSGVSVTQTFDYAINGRVDVALVNNGLTLTGEGLPANGTIDMGGRALATYGSVIRLAAGEPFAYTLTGTPIVETVSGGSTLNPLAYVLIGAGVTALVIAGVLTLRDRRAHRGSNASQASDKNKIAQLMEQIASLDALHRDGKLDAREYTRRRDALKAQLSALMNLEPNNEGKVL
;
A
#
# COMPACT_ATOMS: atom_id res chain seq x y z
N MET A 1 48.75 -45.52 35.47
CA MET A 1 49.87 -45.52 36.43
C MET A 1 50.00 -44.13 37.01
N THR A 2 49.91 -44.09 38.32
CA THR A 2 49.77 -42.99 39.28
C THR A 2 50.84 -41.92 39.17
N ARG A 3 50.50 -40.65 39.47
CA ARG A 3 51.41 -39.75 40.19
C ARG A 3 50.73 -38.51 40.75
N THR A 4 50.28 -38.64 41.99
CA THR A 4 50.27 -37.59 43.01
C THR A 4 51.73 -37.23 43.35
N ILE A 5 52.07 -35.96 43.60
CA ILE A 5 53.02 -35.54 44.64
C ILE A 5 52.90 -34.03 44.88
N PHE A 6 52.89 -33.73 46.16
CA PHE A 6 52.68 -32.47 46.85
C PHE A 6 54.02 -31.73 47.07
N PHE A 7 53.94 -30.40 47.09
CA PHE A 7 54.60 -29.47 48.02
C PHE A 7 56.13 -29.23 48.03
N ARG A 8 56.43 -27.91 48.09
CA ARG A 8 57.51 -27.23 48.84
C ARG A 8 58.95 -27.41 48.32
N LEU A 9 59.87 -26.44 48.41
CA LEU A 9 59.91 -25.04 48.82
C LEU A 9 61.37 -24.61 48.53
N LEU A 10 61.53 -23.35 48.12
CA LEU A 10 62.70 -22.50 48.38
C LEU A 10 64.04 -22.68 47.61
N LEU A 11 64.42 -21.55 46.99
CA LEU A 11 65.71 -20.84 47.11
C LEU A 11 66.83 -21.15 46.08
N HIS A 12 67.03 -20.26 45.10
CA HIS A 12 68.11 -19.24 45.07
C HIS A 12 68.38 -18.61 43.67
N LEU A 13 68.32 -17.26 43.62
CA LEU A 13 69.25 -16.31 42.95
C LEU A 13 69.36 -16.25 41.40
N PRO A 14 69.91 -15.17 40.79
CA PRO A 14 69.87 -13.72 41.08
C PRO A 14 69.49 -12.82 39.88
N LEU A 15 69.43 -11.51 40.19
CA LEU A 15 69.89 -10.36 39.37
C LEU A 15 68.87 -9.73 38.40
N ALA A 16 68.45 -8.49 38.70
CA ALA A 16 68.95 -7.29 38.00
C ALA A 16 68.16 -6.01 38.34
N LEU A 17 68.92 -4.91 38.52
CA LEU A 17 68.66 -3.51 38.15
C LEU A 17 67.72 -2.58 38.97
N ILE A 18 68.36 -1.49 39.47
CA ILE A 18 68.04 -0.03 39.32
C ILE A 18 66.68 0.45 39.88
N VAL A 19 66.59 1.22 40.98
CA VAL A 19 66.97 2.62 41.29
C VAL A 19 65.82 3.64 41.10
N SER A 20 65.60 4.39 42.21
CA SER A 20 65.05 5.75 42.41
C SER A 20 63.57 6.11 42.13
N CYS A 21 62.89 6.42 43.23
CA CYS A 21 62.31 7.71 43.63
C CYS A 21 61.64 8.69 42.65
N THR A 22 60.63 9.34 43.24
CA THR A 22 60.01 10.65 42.97
C THR A 22 58.80 10.68 42.03
N GLY A 23 57.72 11.27 42.54
CA GLY A 23 56.57 11.69 41.77
C GLY A 23 56.72 13.13 41.26
N LEU A 24 56.16 13.40 40.09
CA LEU A 24 55.06 14.35 39.85
C LEU A 24 54.71 14.28 38.35
N GLY A 25 53.42 14.09 38.03
CA GLY A 25 52.82 14.35 36.71
C GLY A 25 52.55 13.13 35.83
N GLY A 26 51.27 12.91 35.46
CA GLY A 26 50.87 12.07 34.32
C GLY A 26 49.76 11.05 34.58
N GLU A 27 48.53 11.42 34.19
CA GLU A 27 47.41 10.58 33.68
C GLU A 27 46.51 9.75 34.63
N PRO A 28 45.16 9.78 34.42
CA PRO A 28 44.19 8.94 35.11
C PRO A 28 43.89 7.65 34.32
N ASN A 29 43.57 6.56 35.02
CA ASN A 29 42.83 5.41 34.50
C ASN A 29 42.35 4.60 35.73
N ILE A 30 41.09 4.20 35.93
CA ILE A 30 40.04 3.73 35.03
C ILE A 30 38.69 4.16 35.64
N VAL A 31 37.81 4.76 34.84
CA VAL A 31 36.39 4.93 35.19
C VAL A 31 35.60 3.85 34.45
N GLY A 32 34.85 3.06 35.23
CA GLY A 32 33.62 2.36 34.89
C GLY A 32 33.51 1.74 33.50
N GLN A 33 33.81 0.45 33.39
CA GLN A 33 33.13 -0.39 32.40
C GLN A 33 31.67 -0.53 32.84
N ILE A 34 30.80 0.19 32.15
CA ILE A 34 29.35 -0.01 32.14
C ILE A 34 29.10 -1.43 31.58
N PRO A 35 28.26 -2.26 32.22
CA PRO A 35 27.83 -3.53 31.66
C PRO A 35 27.16 -3.29 30.31
N SER A 36 27.55 -4.05 29.30
CA SER A 36 26.85 -4.14 28.02
C SER A 36 25.40 -4.56 28.28
N GLU A 37 24.47 -3.62 28.15
CA GLU A 37 23.05 -3.95 28.01
C GLU A 37 22.90 -4.81 26.76
N SER A 38 22.42 -6.03 26.97
CA SER A 38 21.95 -6.88 25.90
C SER A 38 20.88 -6.14 25.12
N SER A 39 21.09 -6.03 23.81
CA SER A 39 20.04 -5.73 22.84
C SER A 39 18.90 -6.74 23.01
N ASN A 40 17.85 -6.35 23.72
CA ASN A 40 16.58 -7.03 23.62
C ASN A 40 16.01 -6.71 22.24
N ASN A 41 16.13 -7.68 21.34
CA ASN A 41 15.21 -7.83 20.23
C ASN A 41 13.80 -7.89 20.83
N SER A 42 13.00 -6.84 20.60
CA SER A 42 11.56 -6.95 20.72
C SER A 42 11.08 -7.69 19.47
N GLU A 43 10.92 -9.02 19.57
CA GLU A 43 10.03 -9.72 18.65
C GLU A 43 8.64 -9.09 18.79
N ALA A 44 8.08 -8.61 17.68
CA ALA A 44 6.71 -8.10 17.66
C ALA A 44 5.75 -9.23 18.08
N SER A 45 4.86 -8.94 19.02
CA SER A 45 3.85 -9.91 19.46
C SER A 45 2.85 -10.16 18.31
N PRO A 46 2.47 -11.41 18.01
CA PRO A 46 1.43 -11.74 17.02
C PRO A 46 0.06 -11.10 17.28
N ASP A 47 -0.17 -10.57 18.48
CA ASP A 47 -1.44 -9.93 18.91
C ASP A 47 -1.48 -8.41 18.66
N ASP A 48 -0.44 -7.83 18.05
CA ASP A 48 -0.45 -6.41 17.64
C ASP A 48 -1.31 -6.25 16.38
N ILE A 49 -2.52 -5.72 16.55
CA ILE A 49 -3.45 -5.50 15.43
C ILE A 49 -2.86 -4.58 14.35
N GLY A 50 -1.94 -3.66 14.68
CA GLY A 50 -1.26 -2.84 13.69
C GLY A 50 -0.35 -3.65 12.78
N VAL A 51 0.33 -4.67 13.33
CA VAL A 51 1.17 -5.61 12.57
C VAL A 51 0.29 -6.52 11.71
N VAL A 52 -0.81 -7.05 12.27
CA VAL A 52 -1.76 -7.91 11.55
C VAL A 52 -2.43 -7.17 10.41
N MET A 53 -2.82 -5.90 10.62
CA MET A 53 -3.45 -5.07 9.58
C MET A 53 -2.47 -4.65 8.48
N THR A 54 -1.20 -4.41 8.83
CA THR A 54 -0.15 -4.13 7.83
C THR A 54 0.12 -5.35 6.96
N LEU A 55 0.37 -6.51 7.58
CA LEU A 55 0.59 -7.77 6.88
C LEU A 55 -0.62 -8.17 6.04
N GLY A 56 -1.83 -8.05 6.60
CA GLY A 56 -3.06 -8.38 5.91
C GLY A 56 -3.32 -7.49 4.70
N GLY A 57 -2.98 -6.20 4.79
CA GLY A 57 -3.06 -5.25 3.67
C GLY A 57 -2.07 -5.57 2.56
N GLU A 58 -0.84 -5.97 2.90
CA GLU A 58 0.16 -6.43 1.93
C GLU A 58 -0.30 -7.69 1.19
N VAL A 59 -0.82 -8.68 1.93
CA VAL A 59 -1.33 -9.92 1.35
C VAL A 59 -2.56 -9.65 0.49
N TRP A 60 -3.46 -8.74 0.93
CA TRP A 60 -4.63 -8.30 0.16
C TRP A 60 -4.23 -7.66 -1.17
N ALA A 61 -3.31 -6.69 -1.14
CA ALA A 61 -2.80 -5.98 -2.30
C ALA A 61 -2.18 -6.93 -3.35
N GLN A 62 -1.48 -7.96 -2.88
CA GLN A 62 -0.77 -8.90 -3.75
C GLN A 62 -1.68 -9.99 -4.35
N ASN A 63 -2.73 -10.39 -3.63
CA ASN A 63 -3.47 -11.63 -3.94
C ASN A 63 -4.97 -11.42 -4.20
N CYS A 64 -5.58 -10.35 -3.71
CA CYS A 64 -7.04 -10.24 -3.60
C CYS A 64 -7.64 -9.09 -4.44
N THR A 65 -6.92 -7.98 -4.60
CA THR A 65 -7.40 -6.75 -5.26
C THR A 65 -7.81 -6.92 -6.72
N ARG A 66 -7.17 -7.84 -7.45
CA ARG A 66 -7.50 -8.12 -8.86
C ARG A 66 -8.98 -8.47 -9.07
N CYS A 67 -9.58 -9.20 -8.13
CA CYS A 67 -10.96 -9.63 -8.21
C CYS A 67 -11.87 -8.84 -7.26
N HIS A 68 -11.40 -8.58 -6.04
CA HIS A 68 -12.21 -7.91 -5.02
C HIS A 68 -12.03 -6.39 -5.00
N GLY A 69 -11.13 -5.82 -5.81
CA GLY A 69 -10.84 -4.38 -5.80
C GLY A 69 -10.01 -3.94 -4.59
N ASP A 70 -9.38 -2.77 -4.70
CA ASP A 70 -8.46 -2.25 -3.69
C ASP A 70 -9.13 -2.10 -2.32
N MET A 71 -10.40 -1.70 -2.33
CA MET A 71 -11.20 -1.52 -1.13
C MET A 71 -12.34 -2.54 -1.00
N GLY A 72 -12.27 -3.70 -1.68
CA GLY A 72 -13.30 -4.74 -1.58
C GLY A 72 -14.54 -4.52 -2.48
N ALA A 73 -14.58 -3.45 -3.28
CA ALA A 73 -15.71 -3.06 -4.15
C ALA A 73 -15.96 -3.95 -5.38
N GLY A 74 -15.08 -4.91 -5.64
CA GLY A 74 -15.13 -5.77 -6.82
C GLY A 74 -14.54 -5.12 -8.05
N THR A 75 -14.31 -5.91 -9.08
CA THR A 75 -13.81 -5.47 -10.39
C THR A 75 -14.69 -6.06 -11.51
N PRO A 76 -14.53 -5.66 -12.77
CA PRO A 76 -15.20 -6.36 -13.88
C PRO A 76 -14.86 -7.86 -13.96
N ASP A 77 -13.71 -8.25 -13.41
CA ASP A 77 -13.18 -9.62 -13.43
C ASP A 77 -13.43 -10.40 -12.13
N GLY A 78 -14.06 -9.80 -11.11
CA GLY A 78 -14.30 -10.44 -9.82
C GLY A 78 -15.36 -9.76 -8.96
N ALA A 79 -15.97 -10.53 -8.05
CA ALA A 79 -17.07 -10.04 -7.22
C ALA A 79 -16.57 -9.10 -6.11
N PRO A 80 -17.39 -8.11 -5.67
CA PRO A 80 -17.13 -7.42 -4.42
C PRO A 80 -17.02 -8.41 -3.27
N LEU A 81 -16.31 -8.00 -2.21
CA LEU A 81 -16.43 -8.70 -0.94
C LEU A 81 -17.92 -8.75 -0.56
N PRO A 82 -18.45 -9.94 -0.22
CA PRO A 82 -19.76 -10.00 0.40
C PRO A 82 -19.69 -9.30 1.76
N ASP A 83 -20.85 -9.07 2.36
CA ASP A 83 -20.89 -8.68 3.76
C ASP A 83 -20.31 -9.82 4.61
N LEU A 84 -19.06 -9.64 5.03
CA LEU A 84 -18.31 -10.65 5.80
C LEU A 84 -18.72 -10.64 7.28
N SER A 85 -19.53 -9.67 7.72
CA SER A 85 -20.08 -9.63 9.08
C SER A 85 -20.95 -10.84 9.40
N ALA A 86 -21.58 -11.41 8.37
CA ALA A 86 -22.47 -12.56 8.48
C ALA A 86 -21.73 -13.91 8.62
N TYR A 87 -20.40 -13.92 8.58
CA TYR A 87 -19.58 -15.13 8.58
C TYR A 87 -18.60 -15.15 9.76
N THR A 88 -18.38 -16.32 10.35
CA THR A 88 -17.36 -16.49 11.40
C THR A 88 -15.96 -16.40 10.82
N ASP A 89 -15.00 -16.09 11.68
CA ASP A 89 -13.59 -16.02 11.33
C ASP A 89 -13.07 -17.31 10.69
N GLU A 90 -13.47 -18.47 11.24
CA GLU A 90 -13.17 -19.78 10.64
C GLU A 90 -13.84 -19.98 9.28
N GLN A 91 -15.05 -19.45 9.07
CA GLN A 91 -15.74 -19.56 7.77
C GLN A 91 -15.09 -18.70 6.69
N ILE A 92 -14.66 -17.48 7.04
CA ILE A 92 -13.94 -16.59 6.13
C ILE A 92 -12.56 -17.18 5.84
N LEU A 93 -11.84 -17.61 6.87
CA LEU A 93 -10.54 -18.26 6.73
C LEU A 93 -10.65 -19.53 5.90
N ALA A 94 -11.69 -20.35 6.11
CA ALA A 94 -11.94 -21.54 5.30
C ALA A 94 -12.27 -21.20 3.85
N SER A 95 -12.96 -20.09 3.58
CA SER A 95 -13.26 -19.62 2.21
C SER A 95 -11.99 -19.16 1.48
N ILE A 96 -11.08 -18.45 2.18
CA ILE A 96 -9.78 -18.04 1.64
C ILE A 96 -8.88 -19.27 1.45
N THR A 97 -8.85 -20.19 2.42
CA THR A 97 -7.98 -21.36 2.42
C THR A 97 -8.41 -22.39 1.37
N ASN A 98 -9.71 -22.65 1.23
CA ASN A 98 -10.23 -23.73 0.38
C ASN A 98 -10.86 -23.24 -0.93
N GLY A 99 -10.98 -21.93 -1.12
CA GLY A 99 -11.67 -21.33 -2.26
C GLY A 99 -13.19 -21.46 -2.17
N VAL A 100 -13.90 -20.73 -3.03
CA VAL A 100 -15.37 -20.73 -3.12
C VAL A 100 -15.79 -21.31 -4.45
N HIS A 101 -16.75 -22.22 -4.43
CA HIS A 101 -17.30 -22.87 -5.63
C HIS A 101 -18.80 -22.62 -5.73
N HIS A 102 -19.29 -22.30 -6.93
CA HIS A 102 -20.72 -22.15 -7.20
C HIS A 102 -21.09 -23.06 -8.38
N ASN A 103 -22.04 -23.98 -8.17
CA ASN A 103 -22.47 -24.98 -9.16
C ASN A 103 -21.32 -25.84 -9.74
N GLY A 104 -20.30 -26.13 -8.91
CA GLY A 104 -19.15 -26.93 -9.30
C GLY A 104 -18.06 -26.18 -10.06
N MET A 105 -18.20 -24.87 -10.26
CA MET A 105 -17.17 -24.00 -10.82
C MET A 105 -16.50 -23.18 -9.71
N GLU A 106 -15.17 -23.10 -9.73
CA GLU A 106 -14.40 -22.25 -8.83
C GLU A 106 -14.66 -20.77 -9.17
N VAL A 107 -15.16 -20.02 -8.19
CA VAL A 107 -15.47 -18.59 -8.29
C VAL A 107 -14.57 -17.73 -7.41
N MET A 108 -13.90 -18.34 -6.43
CA MET A 108 -12.77 -17.76 -5.69
C MET A 108 -11.70 -18.84 -5.53
N PRO A 109 -10.44 -18.58 -5.92
CA PRO A 109 -9.37 -19.57 -5.82
C PRO A 109 -9.00 -19.90 -4.37
N ALA A 110 -8.51 -21.12 -4.14
CA ALA A 110 -8.01 -21.57 -2.85
C ALA A 110 -6.57 -21.10 -2.59
N PHE A 111 -6.33 -20.41 -1.48
CA PHE A 111 -5.00 -19.92 -1.09
C PHE A 111 -4.28 -20.80 -0.06
N GLY A 112 -4.92 -21.87 0.41
CA GLY A 112 -4.32 -22.86 1.29
C GLY A 112 -3.07 -23.50 0.67
N GLY A 113 -1.94 -23.43 1.38
CA GLY A 113 -0.64 -23.89 0.88
C GLY A 113 0.03 -22.95 -0.13
N GLN A 114 -0.60 -21.84 -0.48
CA GLN A 114 0.00 -20.74 -1.25
C GLN A 114 0.44 -19.58 -0.35
N LEU A 115 -0.33 -19.33 0.72
CA LEU A 115 -0.03 -18.37 1.77
C LEU A 115 0.31 -19.11 3.08
N ALA A 116 1.19 -18.53 3.89
CA ALA A 116 1.48 -19.01 5.23
C ALA A 116 0.28 -18.79 6.18
N THR A 117 0.25 -19.51 7.30
CA THR A 117 -0.92 -19.47 8.22
C THR A 117 -1.15 -18.07 8.79
N ASP A 118 -0.10 -17.37 9.15
CA ASP A 118 -0.12 -15.97 9.61
C ASP A 118 -0.59 -15.00 8.51
N GLU A 119 -0.17 -15.20 7.26
CA GLU A 119 -0.65 -14.44 6.11
C GLU A 119 -2.14 -14.66 5.83
N LEU A 120 -2.61 -15.91 5.94
CA LEU A 120 -4.03 -16.28 5.79
C LEU A 120 -4.88 -15.64 6.89
N GLU A 121 -4.42 -15.66 8.13
CA GLU A 121 -5.11 -15.03 9.26
C GLU A 121 -5.08 -13.49 9.17
N ALA A 122 -3.96 -12.91 8.73
CA ALA A 122 -3.82 -11.48 8.53
C ALA A 122 -4.71 -10.96 7.40
N VAL A 123 -4.71 -11.60 6.23
CA VAL A 123 -5.58 -11.20 5.10
C VAL A 123 -7.05 -11.45 5.39
N ARG A 124 -7.38 -12.49 6.17
CA ARG A 124 -8.75 -12.69 6.66
C ARG A 124 -9.20 -11.54 7.54
N THR A 125 -8.34 -11.12 8.47
CA THR A 125 -8.61 -10.00 9.38
C THR A 125 -8.76 -8.69 8.61
N TYR A 126 -7.87 -8.45 7.65
CA TYR A 126 -7.91 -7.29 6.76
C TYR A 126 -9.15 -7.26 5.87
N ALA A 127 -9.46 -8.36 5.19
CA ALA A 127 -10.63 -8.49 4.31
C ALA A 127 -11.94 -8.29 5.09
N LYS A 128 -12.02 -8.84 6.31
CA LYS A 128 -13.17 -8.63 7.20
C LYS A 128 -13.28 -7.15 7.58
N MET A 129 -12.20 -6.53 8.07
CA MET A 129 -12.17 -5.10 8.42
C MET A 129 -12.58 -4.19 7.26
N MET A 130 -12.20 -4.55 6.05
CA MET A 130 -12.52 -3.77 4.86
C MET A 130 -13.97 -3.97 4.40
N SER A 131 -14.47 -5.22 4.39
CA SER A 131 -15.88 -5.53 4.11
C SER A 131 -16.82 -4.78 5.06
N ILE A 132 -16.44 -4.68 6.34
CA ILE A 132 -17.09 -3.86 7.35
C ILE A 132 -17.12 -2.37 6.97
N ALA A 133 -15.95 -1.81 6.66
CA ALA A 133 -15.81 -0.40 6.33
C ALA A 133 -16.67 -0.02 5.10
N MET A 134 -16.76 -0.93 4.12
CA MET A 134 -17.65 -0.78 2.97
C MET A 134 -19.13 -0.86 3.35
N ALA A 135 -19.54 -1.85 4.14
CA ALA A 135 -20.92 -2.03 4.56
C ALA A 135 -21.43 -0.82 5.39
N ARG A 136 -20.51 -0.11 6.05
CA ARG A 136 -20.76 1.15 6.79
C ARG A 136 -20.72 2.43 5.94
N GLY A 137 -20.36 2.36 4.66
CA GLY A 137 -20.18 3.55 3.82
C GLY A 137 -19.02 4.46 4.26
N MET A 138 -18.07 3.94 5.05
CA MET A 138 -16.87 4.65 5.50
C MET A 138 -15.79 4.71 4.41
N VAL A 139 -16.05 4.07 3.28
CA VAL A 139 -15.24 4.09 2.07
C VAL A 139 -16.04 4.77 0.97
N ASN A 140 -15.61 5.97 0.54
CA ASN A 140 -16.17 6.63 -0.64
C ASN A 140 -15.78 5.83 -1.89
N THR A 141 -16.74 5.07 -2.44
CA THR A 141 -16.54 4.29 -3.67
C THR A 141 -16.90 5.04 -4.95
N ASP A 142 -17.38 6.29 -4.87
CA ASP A 142 -17.78 7.09 -6.04
C ASP A 142 -17.18 8.50 -6.06
N THR A 143 -16.41 8.80 -7.11
CA THR A 143 -16.15 10.15 -7.59
C THR A 143 -17.40 10.66 -8.35
N ASN A 144 -18.37 11.28 -7.65
CA ASN A 144 -19.16 12.44 -8.13
C ASN A 144 -20.42 12.74 -7.28
N THR A 145 -20.57 14.02 -6.94
CA THR A 145 -21.79 14.79 -6.60
C THR A 145 -22.12 14.98 -5.12
N ALA A 146 -22.12 16.25 -4.72
CA ALA A 146 -22.57 16.76 -3.44
C ALA A 146 -24.12 16.90 -3.33
N SER A 147 -24.61 16.66 -2.11
CA SER A 147 -25.85 17.15 -1.45
C SER A 147 -27.23 16.57 -1.84
N PRO A 148 -28.28 16.67 -0.98
CA PRO A 148 -28.35 16.99 0.46
C PRO A 148 -29.18 15.96 1.30
N THR A 149 -29.15 16.15 2.62
CA THR A 149 -30.00 15.55 3.68
C THR A 149 -31.33 14.93 3.23
N GLN A 150 -31.53 13.66 3.57
CA GLN A 150 -32.87 13.07 3.67
C GLN A 150 -33.03 12.35 5.03
N ILE A 151 -33.86 12.95 5.88
CA ILE A 151 -34.32 12.37 7.13
C ILE A 151 -35.23 11.20 6.77
N VAL A 152 -34.78 9.97 7.00
CA VAL A 152 -35.63 8.78 6.95
C VAL A 152 -36.04 8.45 8.38
N GLN A 153 -37.31 8.70 8.71
CA GLN A 153 -37.93 8.14 9.91
C GLN A 153 -38.00 6.61 9.75
N ALA A 154 -37.36 5.88 10.67
CA ALA A 154 -37.51 4.44 10.79
C ALA A 154 -38.93 4.07 11.28
N PRO A 155 -39.54 2.97 10.81
CA PRO A 155 -40.82 2.51 11.31
C PRO A 155 -40.67 1.95 12.73
N ALA A 156 -41.65 2.26 13.58
CA ALA A 156 -41.73 1.72 14.92
C ALA A 156 -41.88 0.20 14.90
N SER A 157 -40.86 -0.52 15.34
CA SER A 157 -40.96 -1.92 15.76
C SER A 157 -41.10 -1.98 17.29
N THR A 158 -42.19 -2.59 17.73
CA THR A 158 -42.44 -3.01 19.12
C THR A 158 -41.31 -3.94 19.59
N PRO A 159 -40.74 -3.76 20.80
CA PRO A 159 -39.60 -4.54 21.24
C PRO A 159 -40.05 -5.94 21.64
N GLU A 160 -39.49 -6.95 20.97
CA GLU A 160 -39.48 -8.32 21.46
C GLU A 160 -38.30 -8.41 22.44
N ALA A 161 -38.64 -8.45 23.73
CA ALA A 161 -37.67 -8.52 24.80
C ALA A 161 -37.03 -9.91 24.87
N THR A 162 -35.71 -9.96 24.68
CA THR A 162 -34.86 -11.07 25.10
C THR A 162 -33.72 -10.52 25.94
N ASP A 163 -33.75 -10.87 27.22
CA ASP A 163 -32.69 -10.88 28.25
C ASP A 163 -31.75 -9.67 28.38
N ASP A 164 -31.90 -8.96 29.50
CA ASP A 164 -31.30 -7.69 29.88
C ASP A 164 -29.89 -7.90 30.47
N GLY A 165 -28.87 -7.70 29.63
CA GLY A 165 -27.56 -7.23 30.06
C GLY A 165 -27.41 -5.79 29.59
N GLY A 166 -28.12 -4.84 30.22
CA GLY A 166 -28.13 -3.44 29.79
C GLY A 166 -26.73 -2.86 29.60
N GLU A 167 -26.55 -2.12 28.49
CA GLU A 167 -25.33 -1.34 28.22
C GLU A 167 -24.93 -0.56 29.48
N GLN A 168 -23.70 -0.73 29.93
CA GLN A 168 -23.20 0.03 31.06
C GLN A 168 -22.79 1.41 30.57
N PHE A 169 -23.13 2.46 31.33
CA PHE A 169 -22.78 3.83 30.94
C PHE A 169 -21.66 4.37 31.83
N GLY A 170 -20.73 5.05 31.20
CA GLY A 170 -19.52 5.58 31.80
C GLY A 170 -19.11 6.92 31.21
N PHE A 171 -17.83 7.22 31.31
CA PHE A 171 -17.26 8.42 30.69
C PHE A 171 -15.92 8.15 30.01
N VAL A 172 -15.62 8.92 28.97
CA VAL A 172 -14.29 8.98 28.37
C VAL A 172 -13.72 10.36 28.65
N ALA A 173 -12.50 10.40 29.19
CA ALA A 173 -11.78 11.64 29.43
C ALA A 173 -10.44 11.60 28.69
N GLY A 174 -9.83 12.76 28.51
CA GLY A 174 -8.49 12.83 27.95
C GLY A 174 -7.99 14.26 27.86
N THR A 175 -6.81 14.39 27.27
CA THR A 175 -6.21 15.69 26.98
C THR A 175 -5.79 15.78 25.53
N VAL A 176 -6.09 16.90 24.90
CA VAL A 176 -5.52 17.28 23.60
C VAL A 176 -4.22 18.02 23.87
N SER A 177 -3.12 17.53 23.32
CA SER A 177 -1.81 18.19 23.41
C SER A 177 -1.27 18.53 22.02
N ASN A 178 -0.47 19.60 21.92
CA ASN A 178 0.26 19.90 20.67
C ASN A 178 1.66 19.32 20.77
N GLY A 179 1.98 18.36 19.90
CA GLY A 179 3.27 17.68 19.87
C GLY A 179 4.39 18.47 19.17
N SER A 180 4.06 19.58 18.52
CA SER A 180 5.05 20.43 17.86
C SER A 180 5.59 21.49 18.80
N SER A 181 6.91 21.65 18.84
CA SER A 181 7.59 22.66 19.64
C SER A 181 7.15 24.07 19.26
N GLY A 182 6.75 24.84 20.28
CA GLY A 182 6.15 26.17 20.11
C GLY A 182 4.75 26.17 19.51
N GLY A 183 4.15 25.00 19.27
CA GLY A 183 2.77 24.85 18.81
C GLY A 183 1.77 25.33 19.85
N GLY A 184 0.77 26.07 19.40
CA GLY A 184 -0.30 26.55 20.26
C GLY A 184 -1.37 25.48 20.47
N LEU A 185 -2.06 25.53 21.60
CA LEU A 185 -3.26 24.73 21.82
C LEU A 185 -4.49 25.65 21.77
N PRO A 186 -5.32 25.59 20.71
CA PRO A 186 -6.56 26.32 20.68
C PRO A 186 -7.48 25.86 21.82
N GLY A 187 -8.14 26.80 22.49
CA GLY A 187 -9.25 26.46 23.40
C GLY A 187 -10.50 26.06 22.62
N ASN A 188 -11.38 25.28 23.25
CA ASN A 188 -12.65 24.82 22.68
C ASN A 188 -12.51 24.03 21.37
N LEU A 189 -11.50 23.16 21.27
CA LEU A 189 -11.41 22.21 20.16
C LEU A 189 -12.56 21.22 20.25
N THR A 190 -13.26 20.98 19.14
CA THR A 190 -14.25 19.91 19.04
C THR A 190 -13.56 18.57 19.07
N VAL A 191 -13.95 17.73 20.03
CA VAL A 191 -13.50 16.35 20.19
C VAL A 191 -14.67 15.44 19.87
N ARG A 192 -14.44 14.42 19.05
CA ARG A 192 -15.45 13.38 18.77
C ARG A 192 -14.95 12.04 19.27
N LEU A 193 -15.73 11.38 20.11
CA LEU A 193 -15.57 9.97 20.41
C LEU A 193 -16.43 9.18 19.45
N HIS A 194 -15.81 8.23 18.78
CA HIS A 194 -16.45 7.24 17.95
C HIS A 194 -16.51 5.94 18.77
N VAL A 195 -17.72 5.53 19.13
CA VAL A 195 -18.00 4.25 19.79
C VAL A 195 -18.42 3.26 18.70
N ILE A 196 -17.49 2.43 18.29
CA ILE A 196 -17.69 1.41 17.27
C ILE A 196 -18.27 0.19 17.98
N LYS A 197 -19.60 0.08 17.97
CA LYS A 197 -20.33 -1.00 18.66
C LYS A 197 -20.27 -2.32 17.90
N SER A 198 -20.43 -2.22 16.59
CA SER A 198 -20.36 -3.36 15.69
C SER A 198 -20.09 -2.88 14.28
N GLU A 199 -19.83 -3.81 13.38
CA GLU A 199 -19.60 -3.67 11.94
C GLU A 199 -20.59 -2.76 11.18
N LEU A 200 -21.69 -2.29 11.76
CA LEU A 200 -22.62 -1.36 11.11
C LEU A 200 -23.06 -0.20 12.01
N ILE A 201 -22.65 -0.23 13.28
CA ILE A 201 -23.17 0.65 14.31
C ILE A 201 -22.00 1.39 14.93
N GLU A 202 -21.99 2.68 14.65
CA GLU A 202 -21.13 3.65 15.26
C GLU A 202 -22.00 4.70 15.94
N GLU A 203 -21.67 5.00 17.18
CA GLU A 203 -22.24 6.12 17.92
C GLU A 203 -21.17 7.19 18.08
N VAL A 204 -21.50 8.43 17.70
CA VAL A 204 -20.59 9.56 17.81
C VAL A 204 -21.03 10.46 18.95
N ILE A 205 -20.17 10.62 19.93
CA ILE A 205 -20.37 11.49 21.09
C ILE A 205 -19.41 12.68 20.94
N GLU A 206 -19.96 13.89 20.88
CA GLU A 206 -19.19 15.11 20.69
C GLU A 206 -19.03 15.87 22.01
N GLY A 207 -17.88 16.52 22.16
CA GLY A 207 -17.61 17.46 23.23
C GLY A 207 -16.58 18.50 22.82
N THR A 208 -16.14 19.30 23.78
CA THR A 208 -15.15 20.35 23.56
C THR A 208 -14.09 20.33 24.64
N THR A 209 -12.86 20.68 24.28
CA THR A 209 -11.79 20.87 25.27
C THR A 209 -11.99 22.15 26.09
N ASP A 210 -11.46 22.15 27.31
CA ASP A 210 -11.26 23.36 28.10
C ASP A 210 -10.03 24.17 27.62
N ALA A 211 -9.67 25.22 28.36
CA ALA A 211 -8.53 26.08 28.03
C ALA A 211 -7.16 25.38 28.13
N ASN A 212 -7.09 24.22 28.79
CA ASN A 212 -5.87 23.41 28.94
C ASN A 212 -5.89 22.18 28.02
N GLY A 213 -6.90 22.02 27.16
CA GLY A 213 -7.04 20.85 26.29
C GLY A 213 -7.74 19.65 26.91
N ALA A 214 -8.16 19.73 28.18
CA ALA A 214 -8.83 18.62 28.84
C ALA A 214 -10.27 18.49 28.34
N TYR A 215 -10.75 17.27 28.15
CA TYR A 215 -12.14 17.00 27.78
C TYR A 215 -12.70 15.83 28.58
N ILE A 216 -14.03 15.81 28.72
CA ILE A 216 -14.79 14.71 29.30
C ILE A 216 -16.07 14.53 28.51
N LEU A 217 -16.37 13.29 28.14
CA LEU A 217 -17.57 12.86 27.44
C LEU A 217 -18.32 11.92 28.38
N LEU A 218 -19.55 12.29 28.72
CA LEU A 218 -20.40 11.55 29.64
C LEU A 218 -21.37 10.66 28.87
N ASP A 219 -22.04 9.77 29.61
CA ASP A 219 -23.08 8.88 29.09
C ASP A 219 -22.58 8.03 27.91
N VAL A 220 -21.31 7.59 28.01
CA VAL A 220 -20.69 6.72 26.99
C VAL A 220 -21.11 5.28 27.26
N PRO A 221 -21.70 4.57 26.28
CA PRO A 221 -22.03 3.15 26.44
C PRO A 221 -20.76 2.30 26.36
N PHE A 222 -20.67 1.32 27.27
CA PHE A 222 -19.55 0.41 27.44
C PHE A 222 -19.94 -1.06 27.32
N GLU A 223 -19.26 -1.76 26.40
CA GLU A 223 -19.24 -3.21 26.30
C GLU A 223 -17.84 -3.71 25.90
N ASP A 224 -17.50 -4.94 26.28
CA ASP A 224 -16.18 -5.55 26.03
C ASP A 224 -15.79 -5.55 24.54
N HIS A 225 -16.77 -5.74 23.66
CA HIS A 225 -16.57 -5.87 22.22
C HIS A 225 -16.57 -4.54 21.46
N TYR A 226 -16.87 -3.42 22.13
CA TYR A 226 -16.84 -2.10 21.51
C TYR A 226 -15.41 -1.62 21.32
N GLN A 227 -15.19 -0.73 20.35
CA GLN A 227 -13.94 -0.01 20.18
C GLN A 227 -14.17 1.50 20.28
N TYR A 228 -13.22 2.20 20.90
CA TYR A 228 -13.30 3.62 21.14
C TYR A 228 -12.15 4.30 20.40
N VAL A 229 -12.47 5.33 19.63
CA VAL A 229 -11.45 6.17 18.99
C VAL A 229 -11.87 7.64 19.08
N VAL A 230 -10.91 8.50 19.41
CA VAL A 230 -11.12 9.93 19.54
C VAL A 230 -10.54 10.63 18.32
N THR A 231 -11.29 11.56 17.74
CA THR A 231 -10.83 12.40 16.64
C THR A 231 -10.92 13.89 16.96
N VAL A 232 -9.95 14.64 16.44
CA VAL A 232 -9.87 16.11 16.55
C VAL A 232 -9.48 16.68 15.20
N GLY A 233 -10.31 17.59 14.68
CA GLY A 233 -9.98 18.38 13.50
C GLY A 233 -9.09 19.56 13.88
N TYR A 234 -7.91 19.69 13.25
CA TYR A 234 -6.98 20.78 13.49
C TYR A 234 -6.15 21.11 12.24
N ASN A 235 -6.04 22.39 11.88
CA ASN A 235 -5.34 22.89 10.69
C ASN A 235 -5.66 22.12 9.38
N GLY A 236 -6.93 21.77 9.18
CA GLY A 236 -7.37 21.05 7.98
C GLY A 236 -7.07 19.54 7.99
N MET A 237 -6.43 19.01 9.03
CA MET A 237 -6.24 17.57 9.23
C MET A 237 -7.15 17.02 10.32
N MET A 238 -7.46 15.74 10.20
CA MET A 238 -8.13 14.96 11.24
C MET A 238 -7.07 14.13 11.96
N PHE A 239 -6.87 14.41 13.24
CA PHE A 239 -6.03 13.61 14.13
C PHE A 239 -6.88 12.54 14.77
N VAL A 240 -6.27 11.37 14.99
CA VAL A 240 -6.94 10.17 15.51
C VAL A 240 -6.11 9.64 16.68
N SER A 241 -6.76 9.29 17.78
CA SER A 241 -6.11 8.63 18.93
C SER A 241 -5.76 7.17 18.61
N GLU A 242 -5.11 6.49 19.55
CA GLU A 242 -5.11 5.03 19.55
C GLU A 242 -6.55 4.51 19.68
N ILE A 243 -6.80 3.36 19.08
CA ILE A 243 -8.07 2.63 19.21
C ILE A 243 -7.99 1.83 20.50
N VAL A 244 -8.92 2.07 21.42
CA VAL A 244 -8.97 1.39 22.71
C VAL A 244 -10.13 0.38 22.69
N PRO A 245 -9.90 -0.92 22.92
CA PRO A 245 -10.97 -1.90 23.08
C PRO A 245 -11.73 -1.70 24.40
N GLY A 246 -13.04 -1.96 24.41
CA GLY A 246 -13.86 -1.89 25.63
C GLY A 246 -13.44 -2.87 26.71
N ALA A 247 -12.91 -4.03 26.31
CA ALA A 247 -12.30 -4.99 27.23
C ALA A 247 -11.10 -4.42 28.04
N SER A 248 -10.58 -3.24 27.69
CA SER A 248 -9.54 -2.54 28.46
C SER A 248 -10.07 -1.79 29.69
N VAL A 249 -11.38 -1.72 29.91
CA VAL A 249 -11.98 -1.08 31.09
C VAL A 249 -11.64 -1.88 32.36
N SER A 250 -11.08 -1.19 33.36
CA SER A 250 -10.59 -1.83 34.59
C SER A 250 -11.63 -1.94 35.71
N ASP A 251 -12.65 -1.07 35.72
CA ASP A 251 -13.78 -1.11 36.67
C ASP A 251 -15.12 -1.20 35.91
N PRO A 252 -15.64 -2.43 35.68
CA PRO A 252 -16.95 -2.62 35.05
C PRO A 252 -18.13 -2.10 35.88
N ALA A 253 -17.96 -1.72 37.14
CA ALA A 253 -19.05 -1.07 37.89
C ALA A 253 -19.15 0.43 37.60
N ASN A 254 -18.04 1.05 37.18
CA ASN A 254 -17.93 2.47 36.84
C ASN A 254 -17.00 2.62 35.63
N PRO A 255 -17.46 2.23 34.42
CA PRO A 255 -16.58 2.14 33.27
C PRO A 255 -16.04 3.53 32.88
N SER A 256 -14.73 3.60 32.60
CA SER A 256 -14.08 4.82 32.13
C SER A 256 -12.83 4.53 31.32
N LEU A 257 -12.53 5.39 30.35
CA LEU A 257 -11.27 5.37 29.58
C LEU A 257 -10.58 6.73 29.61
N ASP A 258 -9.25 6.69 29.67
CA ASP A 258 -8.38 7.85 29.43
C ASP A 258 -7.82 7.75 28.01
N MET A 259 -8.17 8.70 27.15
CA MET A 259 -7.85 8.71 25.73
C MET A 259 -7.17 10.03 25.33
N PRO A 260 -5.88 10.21 25.63
CA PRO A 260 -5.16 11.39 25.16
C PRO A 260 -5.04 11.39 23.63
N ILE A 261 -4.97 12.59 23.05
CA ILE A 261 -4.73 12.76 21.61
C ILE A 261 -3.73 13.89 21.37
N THR A 262 -2.81 13.67 20.43
CA THR A 262 -1.78 14.65 20.07
C THR A 262 -2.06 15.21 18.69
N ILE A 263 -2.25 16.53 18.63
CA ILE A 263 -2.30 17.29 17.37
C ILE A 263 -0.90 17.82 17.05
N TYR A 264 -0.67 18.13 15.77
CA TYR A 264 0.62 18.62 15.30
C TYR A 264 0.45 19.77 14.33
N GLU A 265 1.42 20.68 14.32
CA GLU A 265 1.55 21.66 13.26
C GLU A 265 2.00 20.99 11.96
N ILE A 266 1.78 21.66 10.83
CA ILE A 266 2.16 21.17 9.50
C ILE A 266 3.43 21.89 9.02
N THR A 267 4.26 21.21 8.23
CA THR A 267 5.43 21.75 7.57
C THR A 267 5.52 21.24 6.13
N THR A 268 6.08 22.07 5.25
CA THR A 268 6.50 21.69 3.89
C THR A 268 8.01 21.84 3.71
N ASP A 269 8.76 22.07 4.80
CA ASP A 269 10.21 22.21 4.76
C ASP A 269 10.86 20.83 4.50
N PRO A 270 11.52 20.62 3.34
CA PRO A 270 12.10 19.33 2.99
C PRO A 270 13.20 18.88 3.95
N THR A 271 13.80 19.79 4.74
CA THR A 271 14.79 19.41 5.76
C THR A 271 14.18 18.65 6.94
N SER A 272 12.84 18.66 7.05
CA SER A 272 12.09 17.88 8.05
C SER A 272 12.04 16.38 7.71
N VAL A 273 12.44 15.99 6.50
CA VAL A 273 12.36 14.62 6.00
C VAL A 273 13.73 14.17 5.49
N ILE A 274 14.10 12.94 5.79
CA ILE A 274 15.27 12.27 5.24
C ILE A 274 14.87 11.03 4.47
N ILE A 275 15.69 10.64 3.50
CA ILE A 275 15.64 9.31 2.89
C ILE A 275 16.68 8.46 3.61
N ASP A 276 16.23 7.43 4.34
CA ASP A 276 17.13 6.54 5.08
C ASP A 276 17.29 5.16 4.43
N THR A 277 16.48 4.84 3.41
CA THR A 277 16.63 3.60 2.65
C THR A 277 16.19 3.78 1.21
N ILE A 278 17.01 3.28 0.28
CA ILE A 278 16.64 3.10 -1.13
C ILE A 278 16.98 1.67 -1.51
N ASN A 279 15.99 0.89 -1.92
CA ASN A 279 16.20 -0.42 -2.53
C ASN A 279 15.80 -0.34 -4.00
N ALA A 280 16.67 -0.73 -4.91
CA ALA A 280 16.36 -0.79 -6.33
C ALA A 280 16.65 -2.17 -6.90
N GLN A 281 15.79 -2.64 -7.80
CA GLN A 281 16.00 -3.83 -8.60
C GLN A 281 16.04 -3.41 -10.06
N ALA A 282 17.13 -3.76 -10.75
CA ALA A 282 17.38 -3.39 -12.12
C ALA A 282 17.44 -4.65 -13.00
N PHE A 283 16.66 -4.64 -14.08
CA PHE A 283 16.56 -5.74 -15.04
C PHE A 283 16.57 -5.16 -16.45
N VAL A 284 17.32 -5.79 -17.35
CA VAL A 284 17.38 -5.42 -18.76
C VAL A 284 16.72 -6.50 -19.60
N GLN A 285 15.80 -6.08 -20.46
CA GLN A 285 15.13 -6.92 -21.44
C GLN A 285 14.78 -6.11 -22.68
N ASP A 286 14.97 -6.73 -23.85
CA ASP A 286 14.63 -6.13 -25.15
C ASP A 286 15.13 -4.69 -25.31
N ASP A 287 16.41 -4.45 -24.96
CA ASP A 287 17.06 -3.14 -25.02
C ASP A 287 16.42 -2.06 -24.11
N VAL A 288 15.71 -2.48 -23.05
CA VAL A 288 15.13 -1.61 -22.03
C VAL A 288 15.64 -2.01 -20.65
N LEU A 289 16.15 -1.03 -19.90
CA LEU A 289 16.38 -1.16 -18.46
C LEU A 289 15.08 -0.81 -17.73
N GLN A 290 14.53 -1.76 -16.99
CA GLN A 290 13.47 -1.52 -16.03
C GLN A 290 14.07 -1.46 -14.62
N VAL A 291 13.66 -0.48 -13.84
CA VAL A 291 14.03 -0.35 -12.43
C VAL A 291 12.78 -0.28 -11.58
N VAL A 292 12.70 -1.12 -10.56
CA VAL A 292 11.72 -1.02 -9.47
C VAL A 292 12.46 -0.52 -8.24
N GLN A 293 12.01 0.59 -7.67
CA GLN A 293 12.67 1.31 -6.60
C GLN A 293 11.69 1.50 -5.43
N ILE A 294 12.14 1.18 -4.22
CA ILE A 294 11.44 1.45 -2.96
C ILE A 294 12.27 2.48 -2.21
N VAL A 295 11.69 3.66 -1.98
CA VAL A 295 12.33 4.77 -1.26
C VAL A 295 11.63 4.94 0.09
N ARG A 296 12.37 4.82 1.20
CA ARG A 296 11.83 5.06 2.54
C ARG A 296 12.19 6.45 3.02
N PHE A 297 11.16 7.22 3.32
CA PHE A 297 11.21 8.55 3.91
C PHE A 297 10.96 8.46 5.40
N THR A 298 11.64 9.29 6.18
CA THR A 298 11.40 9.43 7.61
C THR A 298 11.29 10.90 7.97
N ASN A 299 10.22 11.26 8.66
CA ASN A 299 10.05 12.60 9.19
C ASN A 299 10.79 12.71 10.53
N VAL A 300 11.85 13.51 10.52
CA VAL A 300 12.74 13.74 11.67
C VAL A 300 12.37 15.01 12.46
N SER A 301 11.27 15.66 12.09
CA SER A 301 10.72 16.82 12.80
C SER A 301 9.59 16.43 13.76
N ASP A 302 9.09 17.43 14.48
CA ASP A 302 7.91 17.36 15.34
C ASP A 302 6.63 17.88 14.66
N ARG A 303 6.64 18.04 13.33
CA ARG A 303 5.53 18.57 12.51
C ARG A 303 5.14 17.57 11.44
N VAL A 304 3.87 17.52 11.07
CA VAL A 304 3.42 16.67 9.95
C VAL A 304 3.94 17.24 8.65
N PHE A 305 4.60 16.41 7.83
CA PHE A 305 5.02 16.81 6.49
C PHE A 305 3.88 16.59 5.50
N PHE A 306 3.20 17.68 5.12
CA PHE A 306 2.06 17.65 4.20
C PHE A 306 1.83 19.02 3.56
N GLN A 307 1.30 19.02 2.34
CA GLN A 307 1.06 20.18 1.50
C GLN A 307 -0.40 20.20 1.05
N PHE A 308 -1.17 21.16 1.55
CA PHE A 308 -2.57 21.37 1.15
C PHE A 308 -2.71 22.14 -0.17
N GLU A 309 -1.78 23.05 -0.46
CA GLU A 309 -1.83 23.94 -1.61
C GLU A 309 -0.57 23.79 -2.46
N GLY A 310 -0.69 23.76 -3.78
CA GLY A 310 0.45 23.58 -4.68
C GLY A 310 0.04 23.28 -6.11
N GLU A 311 1.00 22.88 -6.95
CA GLU A 311 0.71 22.34 -8.29
C GLU A 311 -0.17 21.09 -8.19
N LEU A 312 0.14 20.24 -7.22
CA LEU A 312 -0.68 19.12 -6.78
C LEU A 312 -1.04 19.34 -5.30
N PRO A 313 -2.27 19.81 -5.00
CA PRO A 313 -2.73 19.96 -3.62
C PRO A 313 -2.90 18.59 -2.95
N GLU A 314 -2.94 18.58 -1.62
CA GLU A 314 -3.14 17.37 -0.79
C GLU A 314 -2.08 16.29 -1.03
N THR A 315 -0.80 16.72 -1.09
CA THR A 315 0.35 15.84 -1.29
C THR A 315 1.40 16.00 -0.20
N SER A 316 2.39 15.12 -0.16
CA SER A 316 3.49 15.14 0.82
C SER A 316 4.84 14.90 0.16
N MET A 317 5.54 13.80 0.49
CA MET A 317 6.82 13.51 -0.12
C MET A 317 6.68 13.13 -1.59
N PHE A 318 7.73 13.42 -2.34
CA PHE A 318 7.80 13.07 -3.74
C PHE A 318 9.18 12.60 -4.13
N VAL A 319 9.24 11.97 -5.30
CA VAL A 319 10.45 11.46 -5.93
C VAL A 319 10.51 11.91 -7.36
N ARG A 320 11.69 12.33 -7.79
CA ARG A 320 11.95 12.61 -9.20
C ARG A 320 12.22 11.31 -9.93
N VAL A 321 11.58 11.16 -11.07
CA VAL A 321 11.91 10.12 -12.05
C VAL A 321 13.27 10.48 -12.66
N PRO A 322 14.20 9.52 -12.85
CA PRO A 322 15.51 9.81 -13.44
C PRO A 322 15.43 10.45 -14.82
N GLU A 323 16.46 11.21 -15.20
CA GLU A 323 16.50 11.88 -16.50
C GLU A 323 16.39 10.86 -17.66
N GLY A 324 15.49 11.14 -18.61
CA GLY A 324 15.26 10.26 -19.76
C GLY A 324 14.47 8.99 -19.45
N ALA A 325 14.08 8.76 -18.20
CA ALA A 325 13.25 7.62 -17.82
C ALA A 325 11.77 7.91 -18.08
N THR A 326 11.03 6.86 -18.44
CA THR A 326 9.56 6.89 -18.48
C THR A 326 9.04 6.25 -17.20
N PHE A 327 8.25 6.99 -16.43
CA PHE A 327 7.56 6.42 -15.27
C PHE A 327 6.58 5.34 -15.72
N PHE A 328 6.54 4.24 -14.97
CA PHE A 328 5.67 3.12 -15.21
C PHE A 328 4.72 2.98 -14.04
N ASP A 329 3.53 3.53 -14.21
CA ASP A 329 2.47 3.53 -13.20
C ASP A 329 1.78 2.17 -13.19
N GLN A 330 2.13 1.29 -12.24
CA GLN A 330 1.52 -0.03 -12.14
C GLN A 330 1.31 -0.55 -10.71
N VAL A 331 1.45 0.27 -9.64
CA VAL A 331 1.53 -0.28 -8.28
C VAL A 331 0.72 0.45 -7.20
N ALA A 332 0.43 1.75 -7.29
CA ALA A 332 -0.14 2.47 -6.14
C ALA A 332 -1.19 3.53 -6.53
N THR A 333 -2.37 3.42 -5.94
CA THR A 333 -3.49 4.38 -6.07
C THR A 333 -3.27 5.68 -5.29
N ASP A 334 -2.27 5.73 -4.41
CA ASP A 334 -2.03 6.84 -3.50
C ASP A 334 -0.94 7.79 -4.01
N TYR A 335 -0.54 7.65 -5.28
CA TYR A 335 0.45 8.50 -5.91
C TYR A 335 -0.15 9.39 -7.00
N LEU A 336 0.32 10.63 -7.07
CA LEU A 336 -0.01 11.58 -8.12
C LEU A 336 1.23 11.88 -8.95
N LEU A 337 1.12 11.78 -10.27
CA LEU A 337 2.18 12.14 -11.20
C LEU A 337 2.03 13.63 -11.59
N SER A 338 3.13 14.38 -11.58
CA SER A 338 3.15 15.76 -12.09
C SER A 338 2.77 15.82 -13.57
N ALA A 339 2.24 16.96 -14.01
CA ALA A 339 1.79 17.14 -15.39
C ALA A 339 2.91 16.93 -16.43
N ASP A 340 4.16 17.20 -16.04
CA ASP A 340 5.35 16.96 -16.86
C ASP A 340 5.89 15.52 -16.80
N GLY A 341 5.30 14.65 -15.97
CA GLY A 341 5.69 13.25 -15.81
C GLY A 341 6.99 13.02 -15.05
N THR A 342 7.56 14.05 -14.41
CA THR A 342 8.90 13.98 -13.82
C THR A 342 8.91 13.74 -12.31
N ARG A 343 7.78 13.91 -11.62
CA ARG A 343 7.68 13.77 -10.17
C ARG A 343 6.48 12.92 -9.79
N VAL A 344 6.69 11.99 -8.88
CA VAL A 344 5.64 11.15 -8.29
C VAL A 344 5.50 11.59 -6.84
N TYR A 345 4.31 12.05 -6.46
CA TYR A 345 3.95 12.53 -5.13
C TYR A 345 3.14 11.47 -4.41
N SER A 346 3.26 11.37 -3.09
CA SER A 346 2.28 10.65 -2.26
C SER A 346 1.22 11.60 -1.72
N THR A 347 0.01 11.08 -1.53
CA THR A 347 -1.16 11.79 -0.97
C THR A 347 -1.32 11.57 0.52
N MET A 348 -0.47 10.75 1.14
CA MET A 348 -0.56 10.45 2.57
C MET A 348 0.30 11.41 3.41
N PRO A 349 -0.21 11.99 4.49
CA PRO A 349 0.62 12.77 5.42
C PRO A 349 1.71 11.94 6.08
N LEU A 350 2.92 12.49 6.14
CA LEU A 350 4.02 11.85 6.86
C LEU A 350 4.12 12.40 8.29
N MET A 351 3.61 11.62 9.25
CA MET A 351 3.54 11.99 10.66
C MET A 351 4.93 12.12 11.32
N PRO A 352 5.07 12.95 12.37
CA PRO A 352 6.31 13.08 13.15
C PRO A 352 6.85 11.74 13.64
N GLY A 353 8.15 11.51 13.44
CA GLY A 353 8.85 10.30 13.86
C GLY A 353 8.44 9.02 13.12
N ARG A 354 7.55 9.10 12.12
CA ARG A 354 7.14 7.96 11.30
C ARG A 354 7.93 7.89 10.00
N SER A 355 7.93 6.70 9.42
CA SER A 355 8.52 6.40 8.13
C SER A 355 7.44 5.93 7.15
N GLN A 356 7.63 6.23 5.87
CA GLN A 356 6.76 5.79 4.79
C GLN A 356 7.58 5.40 3.57
N THR A 357 7.14 4.38 2.84
CA THR A 357 7.76 3.94 1.59
C THR A 357 7.01 4.46 0.36
N MET A 358 7.77 4.82 -0.66
CA MET A 358 7.27 5.07 -2.01
C MET A 358 7.78 4.01 -2.98
N HIS A 359 6.89 3.41 -3.76
CA HIS A 359 7.21 2.39 -4.76
C HIS A 359 7.16 3.02 -6.16
N ILE A 360 8.29 2.98 -6.86
CA ILE A 360 8.45 3.67 -8.14
C ILE A 360 8.97 2.64 -9.14
N ALA A 361 8.34 2.54 -10.30
CA ALA A 361 8.89 1.81 -11.42
C ALA A 361 9.17 2.78 -12.57
N TYR A 362 10.31 2.63 -13.23
CA TYR A 362 10.65 3.42 -14.40
C TYR A 362 11.46 2.62 -15.41
N MET A 363 11.41 3.07 -16.66
CA MET A 363 12.11 2.45 -17.78
C MET A 363 13.07 3.43 -18.45
N LEU A 364 14.24 2.93 -18.82
CA LEU A 364 15.28 3.65 -19.56
C LEU A 364 15.68 2.82 -20.79
N ALA A 365 16.04 3.48 -21.88
CA ALA A 365 16.66 2.79 -23.01
C ALA A 365 18.01 2.19 -22.60
N TYR A 366 18.27 0.96 -23.02
CA TYR A 366 19.50 0.24 -22.77
C TYR A 366 20.11 -0.23 -24.09
N SER A 367 21.43 -0.37 -24.13
CA SER A 367 22.13 -0.99 -25.28
C SER A 367 23.27 -1.87 -24.78
N SER A 368 24.46 -1.30 -24.60
CA SER A 368 25.59 -1.95 -23.91
C SER A 368 25.91 -1.30 -22.56
N GLY A 369 25.24 -0.18 -22.27
CA GLY A 369 25.27 0.48 -20.98
C GLY A 369 24.29 1.65 -20.91
N VAL A 370 24.02 2.10 -19.70
CA VAL A 370 23.17 3.26 -19.38
C VAL A 370 23.66 3.91 -18.10
N SER A 371 23.66 5.24 -18.07
CA SER A 371 23.89 6.01 -16.85
C SER A 371 22.55 6.43 -16.27
N VAL A 372 22.31 6.09 -15.01
CA VAL A 372 21.14 6.50 -14.25
C VAL A 372 21.57 7.64 -13.33
N THR A 373 20.94 8.80 -13.48
CA THR A 373 21.14 9.96 -12.61
C THR A 373 19.79 10.36 -12.05
N GLN A 374 19.68 10.35 -10.72
CA GLN A 374 18.47 10.72 -9.99
C GLN A 374 18.82 11.75 -8.92
N THR A 375 18.06 12.84 -8.86
CA THR A 375 18.21 13.85 -7.81
C THR A 375 17.06 13.72 -6.84
N PHE A 376 17.37 13.77 -5.55
CA PHE A 376 16.38 13.75 -4.48
C PHE A 376 16.32 15.12 -3.79
N ASP A 377 15.12 15.63 -3.54
CA ASP A 377 14.91 16.90 -2.84
C ASP A 377 15.04 16.76 -1.30
N TYR A 378 15.35 15.54 -0.84
CA TYR A 378 15.57 15.18 0.55
C TYR A 378 16.99 14.63 0.71
N ALA A 379 17.60 14.87 1.86
CA ALA A 379 18.92 14.32 2.14
C ALA A 379 18.86 12.79 2.23
N ILE A 380 19.82 12.10 1.61
CA ILE A 380 20.01 10.67 1.79
C ILE A 380 20.95 10.49 2.97
N ASN A 381 20.51 9.78 4.00
CA ASN A 381 21.34 9.42 5.15
C ASN A 381 20.98 8.00 5.59
N GLY A 382 21.42 7.02 4.83
CA GLY A 382 21.08 5.65 5.11
C GLY A 382 21.51 4.68 4.01
N ARG A 383 20.92 3.49 4.03
CA ARG A 383 21.39 2.40 3.17
C ARG A 383 20.78 2.48 1.78
N VAL A 384 21.63 2.37 0.77
CA VAL A 384 21.21 2.30 -0.63
C VAL A 384 21.72 0.98 -1.20
N ASP A 385 20.80 0.15 -1.69
CA ASP A 385 21.10 -1.12 -2.33
C ASP A 385 20.47 -1.19 -3.73
N VAL A 386 21.24 -1.68 -4.69
CA VAL A 386 20.81 -1.96 -6.06
C VAL A 386 21.11 -3.43 -6.37
N ALA A 387 20.07 -4.21 -6.69
CA ALA A 387 20.18 -5.59 -7.12
C ALA A 387 20.02 -5.70 -8.64
N LEU A 388 20.94 -6.40 -9.30
CA LEU A 388 20.86 -6.70 -10.73
C LEU A 388 20.22 -8.07 -10.93
N VAL A 389 19.12 -8.09 -11.68
CA VAL A 389 18.33 -9.30 -11.91
C VAL A 389 18.97 -10.20 -12.98
N ASN A 390 19.60 -9.61 -14.01
CA ASN A 390 20.31 -10.38 -15.04
C ASN A 390 21.78 -10.60 -14.67
N ASN A 391 22.27 -11.80 -14.97
CA ASN A 391 23.70 -12.07 -15.07
C ASN A 391 24.31 -11.33 -16.28
N GLY A 392 25.63 -11.13 -16.27
CA GLY A 392 26.36 -10.45 -17.36
C GLY A 392 26.29 -8.92 -17.34
N LEU A 393 25.60 -8.35 -16.34
CA LEU A 393 25.57 -6.91 -16.06
C LEU A 393 26.54 -6.56 -14.92
N THR A 394 27.10 -5.36 -14.97
CA THR A 394 27.93 -4.79 -13.91
C THR A 394 27.50 -3.37 -13.62
N LEU A 395 27.42 -3.02 -12.34
CA LEU A 395 27.15 -1.67 -11.87
C LEU A 395 28.43 -1.00 -11.35
N THR A 396 28.62 0.26 -11.72
CA THR A 396 29.66 1.14 -11.17
C THR A 396 29.04 2.46 -10.74
N GLY A 397 29.22 2.85 -9.48
CA GLY A 397 28.76 4.12 -8.96
C GLY A 397 29.51 4.47 -7.67
N GLU A 398 29.59 5.76 -7.36
CA GLU A 398 30.16 6.19 -6.08
C GLU A 398 29.28 5.68 -4.93
N GLY A 399 29.90 5.12 -3.88
CA GLY A 399 29.18 4.55 -2.74
C GLY A 399 28.41 3.25 -3.03
N LEU A 400 28.60 2.62 -4.21
CA LEU A 400 27.95 1.37 -4.58
C LEU A 400 28.98 0.25 -4.84
N PRO A 401 29.77 -0.17 -3.83
CA PRO A 401 30.63 -1.33 -3.98
C PRO A 401 29.77 -2.59 -4.14
N ALA A 402 30.31 -3.58 -4.85
CA ALA A 402 29.68 -4.91 -4.93
C ALA A 402 29.57 -5.52 -3.52
N ASN A 403 28.39 -6.03 -3.18
CA ASN A 403 28.05 -6.57 -1.87
C ASN A 403 27.61 -8.04 -1.95
N GLY A 404 28.25 -8.78 -2.87
CA GLY A 404 28.00 -10.21 -3.09
C GLY A 404 26.75 -10.48 -3.92
N THR A 405 26.17 -11.65 -3.69
CA THR A 405 24.97 -12.13 -4.38
C THR A 405 23.94 -12.56 -3.37
N ILE A 406 22.67 -12.22 -3.58
CA ILE A 406 21.53 -12.75 -2.83
C ILE A 406 20.81 -13.79 -3.69
N ASP A 407 20.29 -14.86 -3.08
CA ASP A 407 19.40 -15.78 -3.77
C ASP A 407 17.97 -15.28 -3.63
N MET A 408 17.28 -15.07 -4.75
CA MET A 408 15.87 -14.71 -4.78
C MET A 408 15.14 -15.66 -5.74
N GLY A 409 14.46 -16.67 -5.18
CA GLY A 409 13.69 -17.63 -5.96
C GLY A 409 14.54 -18.55 -6.85
N GLY A 410 15.75 -18.91 -6.41
CA GLY A 410 16.68 -19.75 -7.17
C GLY A 410 17.49 -18.98 -8.21
N ARG A 411 17.45 -17.65 -8.19
CA ARG A 411 18.26 -16.76 -9.01
C ARG A 411 19.23 -16.00 -8.12
N ALA A 412 20.52 -16.13 -8.42
CA ALA A 412 21.54 -15.33 -7.77
C ALA A 412 21.53 -13.91 -8.36
N LEU A 413 21.20 -12.91 -7.55
CA LEU A 413 21.19 -11.50 -7.93
C LEU A 413 22.44 -10.82 -7.39
N ALA A 414 23.21 -10.16 -8.27
CA ALA A 414 24.36 -9.37 -7.84
C ALA A 414 23.87 -8.10 -7.14
N THR A 415 24.36 -7.82 -5.94
CA THR A 415 23.98 -6.64 -5.17
C THR A 415 25.11 -5.64 -5.06
N TYR A 416 24.76 -4.37 -5.03
CA TYR A 416 25.67 -3.24 -4.89
C TYR A 416 25.08 -2.28 -3.89
N GLY A 417 25.85 -1.84 -2.91
CA GLY A 417 25.28 -0.96 -1.90
C GLY A 417 26.18 -0.66 -0.74
N SER A 418 25.86 0.44 -0.06
CA SER A 418 26.49 0.84 1.19
C SER A 418 25.60 1.86 1.91
N VAL A 419 26.11 2.41 3.01
CA VAL A 419 25.51 3.59 3.63
C VAL A 419 25.99 4.82 2.88
N ILE A 420 25.04 5.54 2.28
CA ILE A 420 25.28 6.76 1.50
C ILE A 420 24.84 7.99 2.30
N ARG A 421 25.62 9.06 2.19
CA ARG A 421 25.30 10.38 2.72
C ARG A 421 25.40 11.39 1.59
N LEU A 422 24.26 11.91 1.17
CA LEU A 422 24.14 12.93 0.13
C LEU A 422 23.22 14.05 0.63
N ALA A 423 23.61 15.30 0.37
CA ALA A 423 22.76 16.44 0.66
C ALA A 423 21.55 16.47 -0.29
N ALA A 424 20.47 17.13 0.13
CA ALA A 424 19.33 17.38 -0.73
C ALA A 424 19.78 18.12 -2.00
N GLY A 425 19.31 17.66 -3.17
CA GLY A 425 19.66 18.19 -4.48
C GLY A 425 20.96 17.65 -5.07
N GLU A 426 21.78 16.90 -4.33
CA GLU A 426 22.95 16.23 -4.90
C GLU A 426 22.51 15.05 -5.79
N PRO A 427 23.12 14.87 -6.98
CA PRO A 427 22.77 13.77 -7.86
C PRO A 427 23.29 12.44 -7.33
N PHE A 428 22.41 11.46 -7.21
CA PHE A 428 22.77 10.06 -7.06
C PHE A 428 22.91 9.44 -8.45
N ALA A 429 24.11 8.95 -8.78
CA ALA A 429 24.41 8.45 -10.12
C ALA A 429 25.16 7.12 -10.11
N TYR A 430 24.76 6.22 -11.02
CA TYR A 430 25.47 4.99 -11.30
C TYR A 430 25.36 4.62 -12.77
N THR A 431 26.30 3.83 -13.25
CA THR A 431 26.30 3.32 -14.63
C THR A 431 26.20 1.81 -14.60
N LEU A 432 25.26 1.29 -15.39
CA LEU A 432 25.09 -0.13 -15.66
C LEU A 432 25.71 -0.44 -17.02
N THR A 433 26.55 -1.47 -17.11
CA THR A 433 27.19 -1.90 -18.36
C THR A 433 27.13 -3.41 -18.51
N GLY A 434 27.28 -3.90 -19.74
CA GLY A 434 27.38 -5.33 -20.01
C GLY A 434 26.35 -5.80 -21.03
N THR A 435 26.14 -7.11 -21.06
CA THR A 435 25.13 -7.73 -21.91
C THR A 435 24.32 -8.69 -21.04
N PRO A 436 23.01 -8.48 -20.90
CA PRO A 436 22.20 -9.32 -20.03
C PRO A 436 22.19 -10.75 -20.56
N ILE A 437 22.56 -11.69 -19.70
CA ILE A 437 22.42 -13.11 -19.97
C ILE A 437 21.00 -13.49 -19.54
N VAL A 438 20.13 -13.71 -20.53
CA VAL A 438 18.81 -14.28 -20.28
C VAL A 438 18.99 -15.77 -20.08
N GLU A 439 18.98 -16.23 -18.83
CA GLU A 439 19.06 -17.66 -18.53
C GLU A 439 17.76 -18.36 -18.94
N THR A 440 17.82 -19.17 -20.00
CA THR A 440 16.77 -20.14 -20.34
C THR A 440 16.85 -21.30 -19.35
N VAL A 441 16.03 -21.26 -18.30
CA VAL A 441 16.01 -22.30 -17.27
C VAL A 441 15.65 -23.65 -17.91
N SER A 442 16.66 -24.52 -18.00
CA SER A 442 16.55 -25.88 -18.53
C SER A 442 16.78 -26.84 -17.36
N GLY A 443 15.73 -27.19 -16.63
CA GLY A 443 15.84 -28.15 -15.52
C GLY A 443 14.59 -28.19 -14.66
N GLY A 444 13.85 -29.30 -14.74
CA GLY A 444 12.66 -29.54 -13.93
C GLY A 444 13.01 -29.82 -12.47
N SER A 445 12.46 -29.00 -11.58
CA SER A 445 12.08 -29.26 -10.20
C SER A 445 10.94 -28.29 -9.88
N THR A 446 9.87 -28.78 -9.25
CA THR A 446 8.58 -28.11 -9.09
C THR A 446 8.67 -26.86 -8.23
N LEU A 447 8.72 -25.70 -8.88
CA LEU A 447 8.54 -24.36 -8.31
C LEU A 447 7.44 -23.63 -9.10
N ASN A 448 6.70 -22.78 -8.39
CA ASN A 448 5.42 -22.16 -8.78
C ASN A 448 5.45 -21.54 -10.21
N PRO A 449 4.55 -21.95 -11.13
CA PRO A 449 4.53 -21.48 -12.51
C PRO A 449 4.22 -19.97 -12.68
N LEU A 450 3.77 -19.26 -11.64
CA LEU A 450 3.46 -17.83 -11.70
C LEU A 450 4.69 -16.93 -11.98
N ALA A 451 5.86 -17.27 -11.42
CA ALA A 451 7.07 -16.44 -11.53
C ALA A 451 7.71 -16.45 -12.93
N TYR A 452 7.49 -17.52 -13.71
CA TYR A 452 7.96 -17.63 -15.10
C TYR A 452 6.94 -17.12 -16.12
N VAL A 453 5.64 -17.19 -15.81
CA VAL A 453 4.57 -16.67 -16.66
C VAL A 453 4.58 -15.13 -16.68
N LEU A 454 4.88 -14.45 -15.56
CA LEU A 454 4.90 -12.97 -15.54
C LEU A 454 6.06 -12.35 -16.32
N ILE A 455 7.22 -13.02 -16.38
CA ILE A 455 8.40 -12.50 -17.11
C ILE A 455 8.46 -13.07 -18.55
N GLY A 456 7.95 -14.28 -18.79
CA GLY A 456 7.96 -14.92 -20.11
C GLY A 456 6.73 -14.66 -20.98
N ALA A 457 5.52 -14.55 -20.39
CA ALA A 457 4.30 -14.32 -21.16
C ALA A 457 4.14 -12.85 -21.59
N GLY A 458 4.67 -11.89 -20.84
CA GLY A 458 4.72 -10.48 -21.25
C GLY A 458 5.54 -10.28 -22.52
N VAL A 459 6.73 -10.88 -22.60
CA VAL A 459 7.62 -10.79 -23.77
C VAL A 459 7.07 -11.56 -24.97
N THR A 460 6.54 -12.75 -24.73
CA THR A 460 5.98 -13.57 -25.82
C THR A 460 4.70 -12.91 -26.37
N ALA A 461 3.87 -12.28 -25.54
CA ALA A 461 2.70 -11.50 -25.96
C ALA A 461 3.09 -10.22 -26.72
N LEU A 462 4.16 -9.52 -26.32
CA LEU A 462 4.65 -8.32 -27.00
C LEU A 462 5.36 -8.61 -28.32
N VAL A 463 6.09 -9.73 -28.44
CA VAL A 463 6.69 -10.19 -29.70
C VAL A 463 5.62 -10.72 -30.66
N ILE A 464 4.62 -11.44 -30.16
CA ILE A 464 3.47 -11.86 -30.98
C ILE A 464 2.63 -10.63 -31.39
N ALA A 465 2.38 -9.67 -30.50
CA ALA A 465 1.68 -8.42 -30.82
C ALA A 465 2.47 -7.52 -31.79
N GLY A 466 3.80 -7.43 -31.67
CA GLY A 466 4.68 -6.68 -32.55
C GLY A 466 4.83 -7.30 -33.94
N VAL A 467 4.98 -8.63 -34.02
CA VAL A 467 5.04 -9.36 -35.29
C VAL A 467 3.68 -9.40 -35.97
N LEU A 468 2.57 -9.56 -35.23
CA LEU A 468 1.21 -9.49 -35.77
C LEU A 468 0.88 -8.07 -36.23
N THR A 469 1.20 -7.01 -35.49
CA THR A 469 0.94 -5.63 -35.95
C THR A 469 1.79 -5.21 -37.15
N LEU A 470 3.01 -5.72 -37.31
CA LEU A 470 3.85 -5.46 -38.49
C LEU A 470 3.48 -6.32 -39.71
N ARG A 471 2.96 -7.55 -39.51
CA ARG A 471 2.37 -8.37 -40.59
C ARG A 471 0.98 -7.87 -41.00
N ASP A 472 0.14 -7.45 -40.06
CA ASP A 472 -1.22 -6.94 -40.30
C ASP A 472 -1.18 -5.55 -40.97
N ARG A 473 -0.19 -4.70 -40.64
CA ARG A 473 0.05 -3.43 -41.35
C ARG A 473 0.59 -3.60 -42.78
N ARG A 474 1.21 -4.74 -43.10
CA ARG A 474 1.69 -5.07 -44.47
C ARG A 474 0.75 -5.99 -45.26
N ALA A 475 -0.16 -6.73 -44.62
CA ALA A 475 -1.09 -7.66 -45.27
C ALA A 475 -2.58 -7.24 -45.21
N HIS A 476 -3.03 -6.43 -44.24
CA HIS A 476 -4.45 -6.11 -44.00
C HIS A 476 -4.85 -4.65 -44.27
N ARG A 477 -4.10 -3.94 -45.13
CA ARG A 477 -4.52 -2.66 -45.75
C ARG A 477 -5.75 -2.78 -46.68
N GLY A 478 -6.49 -3.90 -46.61
CA GLY A 478 -7.68 -4.19 -47.43
C GLY A 478 -8.88 -4.84 -46.72
N SER A 479 -8.78 -5.46 -45.54
CA SER A 479 -9.94 -6.15 -44.90
C SER A 479 -10.37 -5.61 -43.53
N ASN A 480 -9.43 -5.24 -42.63
CA ASN A 480 -9.77 -4.81 -41.26
C ASN A 480 -10.39 -3.40 -41.18
N ALA A 481 -10.26 -2.58 -42.23
CA ALA A 481 -10.97 -1.29 -42.34
C ALA A 481 -12.49 -1.46 -42.60
N SER A 482 -12.91 -2.57 -43.23
CA SER A 482 -14.34 -2.79 -43.54
C SER A 482 -15.13 -3.26 -42.32
N GLN A 483 -14.58 -4.20 -41.53
CA GLN A 483 -15.26 -4.75 -40.35
C GLN A 483 -15.35 -3.73 -39.19
N ALA A 484 -14.31 -2.92 -38.98
CA ALA A 484 -14.36 -1.79 -38.05
C ALA A 484 -15.31 -0.68 -38.52
N SER A 485 -15.42 -0.44 -39.84
CA SER A 485 -16.40 0.48 -40.41
C SER A 485 -17.84 -0.01 -40.22
N ASP A 486 -18.10 -1.30 -40.35
CA ASP A 486 -19.45 -1.86 -40.24
C ASP A 486 -19.92 -1.93 -38.78
N LYS A 487 -19.04 -2.27 -37.82
CA LYS A 487 -19.35 -2.14 -36.38
C LYS A 487 -19.67 -0.70 -35.97
N ASN A 488 -18.93 0.28 -36.51
CA ASN A 488 -19.23 1.70 -36.26
C ASN A 488 -20.57 2.14 -36.87
N LYS A 489 -20.94 1.64 -38.05
CA LYS A 489 -22.26 1.90 -38.66
C LYS A 489 -23.40 1.26 -37.88
N ILE A 490 -23.21 0.05 -37.35
CA ILE A 490 -24.20 -0.63 -36.49
C ILE A 490 -24.46 0.22 -35.23
N ALA A 491 -23.41 0.67 -34.55
CA ALA A 491 -23.53 1.52 -33.37
C ALA A 491 -24.26 2.85 -33.68
N GLN A 492 -23.92 3.50 -34.80
CA GLN A 492 -24.59 4.73 -35.23
C GLN A 492 -26.07 4.54 -35.56
N LEU A 493 -26.45 3.42 -36.20
CA LEU A 493 -27.84 3.12 -36.50
C LEU A 493 -28.66 2.82 -35.24
N MET A 494 -28.07 2.13 -34.26
CA MET A 494 -28.72 1.91 -32.96
C MET A 494 -28.96 3.21 -32.21
N GLU A 495 -27.98 4.12 -32.20
CA GLU A 495 -28.10 5.43 -31.58
C GLU A 495 -29.17 6.29 -32.26
N GLN A 496 -29.26 6.26 -33.60
CA GLN A 496 -30.31 6.96 -34.33
C GLN A 496 -31.71 6.42 -34.02
N ILE A 497 -31.86 5.10 -33.82
CA ILE A 497 -33.14 4.51 -33.41
C ILE A 497 -33.50 4.95 -31.98
N ALA A 498 -32.54 4.95 -31.06
CA ALA A 498 -32.75 5.39 -29.68
C ALA A 498 -33.16 6.88 -29.60
N SER A 499 -32.49 7.74 -30.38
CA SER A 499 -32.81 9.15 -30.50
C SER A 499 -34.22 9.38 -31.10
N LEU A 500 -34.58 8.61 -32.14
CA LEU A 500 -35.92 8.67 -32.73
C LEU A 500 -37.01 8.20 -31.75
N ASP A 501 -36.73 7.16 -30.96
CA ASP A 501 -37.62 6.65 -29.90
C ASP A 501 -37.83 7.69 -28.79
N ALA A 502 -36.79 8.45 -28.44
CA ALA A 502 -36.88 9.56 -27.49
C ALA A 502 -37.74 10.72 -28.04
N LEU A 503 -37.54 11.13 -29.30
CA LEU A 503 -38.32 12.21 -29.93
C LEU A 503 -39.81 11.88 -30.05
N HIS A 504 -40.16 10.63 -30.35
CA HIS A 504 -41.56 10.20 -30.38
C HIS A 504 -42.17 10.13 -28.97
N ARG A 505 -41.40 9.67 -27.96
CA ARG A 505 -41.83 9.67 -26.56
C ARG A 505 -42.13 11.08 -26.04
N ASP A 506 -41.33 12.04 -26.47
CA ASP A 506 -41.50 13.47 -26.19
C ASP A 506 -42.64 14.14 -26.99
N GLY A 507 -43.34 13.40 -27.86
CA GLY A 507 -44.42 13.91 -28.70
C GLY A 507 -43.95 14.86 -29.81
N LYS A 508 -42.64 14.96 -30.07
CA LYS A 508 -42.03 15.86 -31.05
C LYS A 508 -42.01 15.28 -32.47
N LEU A 509 -42.51 14.05 -32.65
CA LEU A 509 -42.56 13.36 -33.94
C LEU A 509 -43.91 12.66 -34.11
N ASP A 510 -44.58 12.86 -35.25
CA ASP A 510 -45.86 12.21 -35.55
C ASP A 510 -45.73 10.69 -35.65
N ALA A 511 -46.73 9.94 -35.19
CA ALA A 511 -46.70 8.48 -35.11
C ALA A 511 -46.47 7.80 -36.47
N ARG A 512 -47.07 8.32 -37.57
CA ARG A 512 -46.87 7.73 -38.91
C ARG A 512 -45.48 8.05 -39.47
N GLU A 513 -44.92 9.21 -39.13
CA GLU A 513 -43.55 9.60 -39.47
C GLU A 513 -42.53 8.75 -38.69
N TYR A 514 -42.78 8.56 -37.40
CA TYR A 514 -41.98 7.74 -36.48
C TYR A 514 -41.87 6.30 -36.96
N THR A 515 -43.01 5.62 -37.20
CA THR A 515 -43.01 4.22 -37.65
C THR A 515 -42.26 4.06 -38.97
N ARG A 516 -42.51 4.94 -39.95
CA ARG A 516 -41.84 4.91 -41.26
C ARG A 516 -40.32 5.04 -41.14
N ARG A 517 -39.83 6.00 -40.35
CA ARG A 517 -38.40 6.26 -40.19
C ARG A 517 -37.71 5.16 -39.38
N ARG A 518 -38.39 4.66 -38.34
CA ARG A 518 -37.87 3.58 -37.50
C ARG A 518 -37.74 2.27 -38.25
N ASP A 519 -38.75 1.92 -39.05
CA ASP A 519 -38.71 0.70 -39.84
C ASP A 519 -37.60 0.75 -40.91
N ALA A 520 -37.37 1.92 -41.51
CA ALA A 520 -36.26 2.12 -42.45
C ALA A 520 -34.88 1.93 -41.78
N LEU A 521 -34.67 2.51 -40.59
CA LEU A 521 -33.42 2.34 -39.84
C LEU A 521 -33.21 0.89 -39.38
N LYS A 522 -34.28 0.21 -38.93
CA LYS A 522 -34.23 -1.20 -38.57
C LYS A 522 -33.93 -2.10 -39.75
N ALA A 523 -34.47 -1.80 -40.93
CA ALA A 523 -34.17 -2.54 -42.15
C ALA A 523 -32.68 -2.38 -42.55
N GLN A 524 -32.12 -1.16 -42.42
CA GLN A 524 -30.69 -0.92 -42.66
C GLN A 524 -29.80 -1.66 -41.65
N LEU A 525 -30.18 -1.63 -40.37
CA LEU A 525 -29.46 -2.35 -39.30
C LEU A 525 -29.48 -3.86 -39.54
N SER A 526 -30.65 -4.41 -39.88
CA SER A 526 -30.78 -5.84 -40.18
C SER A 526 -30.00 -6.25 -41.44
N ALA A 527 -29.97 -5.41 -42.47
CA ALA A 527 -29.16 -5.66 -43.66
C ALA A 527 -27.66 -5.68 -43.34
N LEU A 528 -27.20 -4.81 -42.43
CA LEU A 528 -25.80 -4.80 -41.98
C LEU A 528 -25.45 -6.03 -41.13
N MET A 529 -26.35 -6.45 -40.23
CA MET A 529 -26.11 -7.59 -39.34
C MET A 529 -26.19 -8.94 -40.06
N ASN A 530 -27.00 -9.04 -41.12
CA ASN A 530 -27.09 -10.26 -41.94
C ASN A 530 -25.93 -10.43 -42.94
N LEU A 531 -25.00 -9.47 -43.00
CA LEU A 531 -23.77 -9.56 -43.81
C LEU A 531 -22.57 -10.10 -43.02
N GLU A 532 -22.68 -10.34 -41.70
CA GLU A 532 -21.66 -11.08 -40.94
C GLU A 532 -21.78 -12.59 -41.23
N PRO A 533 -20.74 -13.28 -41.77
CA PRO A 533 -20.84 -14.70 -42.06
C PRO A 533 -20.72 -15.54 -40.78
N ASN A 534 -21.79 -16.25 -40.43
CA ASN A 534 -21.80 -17.33 -39.43
C ASN A 534 -20.69 -18.35 -39.75
N ASN A 535 -19.63 -18.39 -38.95
CA ASN A 535 -18.61 -19.42 -39.06
C ASN A 535 -18.11 -19.87 -37.68
N GLU A 536 -18.94 -20.67 -37.01
CA GLU A 536 -18.44 -21.74 -36.15
C GLU A 536 -19.21 -23.03 -36.48
N GLY A 537 -18.45 -24.09 -36.79
CA GLY A 537 -18.90 -25.47 -36.60
C GLY A 537 -19.03 -26.35 -37.84
N LYS A 538 -17.91 -26.95 -38.27
CA LYS A 538 -17.94 -28.38 -38.64
C LYS A 538 -16.61 -29.09 -38.36
N VAL A 539 -16.50 -29.57 -37.13
CA VAL A 539 -16.08 -30.91 -36.71
C VAL A 539 -15.40 -31.78 -37.79
N LEU A 540 -14.11 -32.09 -37.60
CA LEU A 540 -13.60 -33.37 -37.08
C LEU A 540 -12.13 -33.22 -36.66
#